data_AF-A0A5B1CD98-F1
#
_entry.id   AF-A0A5B1CD98-F1
#
_cell.length_a   1.000
_cell.length_b   1.000
_cell.length_c   1.000
_cell.angle_alpha   90.00
_cell.angle_beta   90.00
_cell.angle_gamma   90.00
#
_symmetry.space_group_name_H-M   'P 1'
#
loop_
_entity.id
_entity.type
_entity.pdbx_description
1 polymer ?
#
loop_
_entity_poly.entity_id
_entity_poly.type
_entity_poly.pdbx_seq_one_letter_code
_entity_poly.pdbx_strand_id
1 'polypeptide(L)' 'MKLSECRLLTDENIHRVVVAHLRSIGFDVLDVREQGLSGSSDTKLLKLATDSFAQPT' A
#
# COMPACT_ATOMS: atom_id res chain seq x y z
N MET A 1 8.25 -3.91 16.55
CA MET A 1 7.38 -3.33 15.52
C MET A 1 6.03 -3.97 15.62
N LYS A 2 4.97 -3.16 15.59
CA LYS A 2 3.60 -3.63 15.39
C LYS A 2 3.25 -3.45 13.92
N LEU A 3 2.44 -4.36 13.36
CA LEU A 3 2.01 -4.26 11.97
C LEU A 3 1.28 -2.94 11.67
N SER A 4 0.54 -2.41 12.66
CA SER A 4 -0.18 -1.13 12.56
C SER A 4 0.72 0.10 12.40
N GLU A 5 2.02 -0.03 12.64
CA GLU A 5 3.00 1.04 12.46
C GLU A 5 3.55 1.06 11.02
N CYS A 6 3.25 0.02 10.22
CA CYS A 6 3.66 -0.07 8.82
C CYS A 6 2.61 0.57 7.90
N ARG A 7 3.10 1.29 6.89
CA ARG A 7 2.27 1.66 5.73
C ARG A 7 2.08 0.43 4.85
N LEU A 8 0.85 0.22 4.38
CA LEU A 8 0.49 -0.91 3.55
C LEU A 8 0.26 -0.44 2.10
N LEU A 9 0.89 -1.13 1.16
CA LEU A 9 0.57 -1.04 -0.26
C LEU A 9 -0.28 -2.26 -0.63
N THR A 10 -1.48 -2.07 -1.18
CA THR A 10 -2.29 -3.20 -1.63
C THR A 10 -2.02 -3.54 -3.08
N ASP A 11 -2.15 -4.82 -3.42
CA ASP A 11 -2.18 -5.27 -4.81
C ASP A 11 -3.48 -4.83 -5.51
N GLU A 12 -3.48 -4.85 -6.85
CA GLU A 12 -4.68 -4.59 -7.64
C GLU A 12 -5.76 -5.63 -7.42
N ASN A 13 -5.48 -6.83 -6.92
CA ASN A 13 -6.50 -7.87 -6.73
C ASN A 13 -7.23 -7.77 -5.39
N ILE A 14 -6.84 -6.84 -4.51
CA ILE A 14 -7.49 -6.65 -3.23
C ILE A 14 -8.84 -5.94 -3.41
N HIS A 15 -9.89 -6.53 -2.85
CA HIS A 15 -11.23 -5.99 -2.94
C HIS A 15 -11.37 -4.71 -2.09
N ARG A 16 -12.04 -3.68 -2.61
CA ARG A 16 -12.24 -2.36 -1.96
C ARG A 16 -12.77 -2.42 -0.52
N VAL A 17 -13.58 -3.44 -0.20
CA VAL A 17 -14.13 -3.63 1.16
C VAL A 17 -13.03 -3.99 2.16
N VAL A 18 -12.02 -4.75 1.74
CA VAL A 18 -10.85 -5.06 2.58
C VAL A 18 -10.04 -3.80 2.84
N VAL A 19 -9.78 -3.01 1.80
CA VAL A 19 -9.08 -1.71 1.90
C VAL A 19 -9.81 -0.80 2.89
N ALA A 20 -11.13 -0.64 2.71
CA ALA A 20 -11.95 0.17 3.60
C ALA A 20 -11.93 -0.33 5.05
N HIS A 21 -11.99 -1.64 5.26
CA HIS A 21 -11.91 -2.23 6.59
C HIS A 21 -10.54 -1.98 7.24
N LEU A 22 -9.43 -2.20 6.54
CA LEU A 22 -8.08 -1.94 7.05
C LEU A 22 -7.88 -0.48 7.45
N ARG A 23 -8.34 0.45 6.60
CA ARG A 23 -8.34 1.89 6.93
C ARG A 23 -9.20 2.20 8.17
N SER A 24 -10.38 1.57 8.29
CA SER A 24 -11.28 1.78 9.44
C SER A 24 -10.70 1.34 10.78
N ILE A 25 -9.78 0.37 10.78
CA ILE A 25 -9.09 -0.11 12.00
C ILE A 25 -7.73 0.57 12.21
N GLY A 26 -7.42 1.62 11.44
CA GLY A 26 -6.28 2.51 11.68
C GLY A 26 -5.01 2.22 10.88
N PHE A 27 -5.06 1.36 9.85
CA PHE A 27 -3.92 1.20 8.95
C PHE A 27 -3.81 2.33 7.93
N ASP A 28 -2.58 2.78 7.68
CA ASP A 28 -2.24 3.65 6.55
C ASP A 28 -2.10 2.80 5.28
N VAL A 29 -3.14 2.79 4.44
CA VAL A 29 -3.25 1.90 3.28
C VAL A 29 -3.32 2.70 1.98
N LEU A 30 -2.35 2.46 1.09
CA LEU A 30 -2.31 2.96 -0.28
C LEU A 30 -2.80 1.87 -1.24
N ASP A 31 -3.89 2.15 -1.96
CA ASP A 31 -4.50 1.21 -2.91
C ASP A 31 -4.01 1.45 -4.34
N VAL A 32 -3.41 0.42 -4.95
CA VAL A 32 -2.92 0.44 -6.34
C VAL A 32 -4.00 0.84 -7.34
N ARG A 33 -5.25 0.41 -7.15
CA ARG A 33 -6.36 0.77 -8.06
C ARG A 33 -6.68 2.25 -7.97
N GLU A 34 -6.82 2.77 -6.75
CA GLU A 34 -7.13 4.19 -6.51
C GLU A 34 -6.02 5.13 -7.01
N GLN A 35 -4.77 4.66 -7.00
CA GLN A 35 -3.60 5.40 -7.49
C GLN A 35 -3.39 5.29 -9.01
N GLY A 36 -4.26 4.59 -9.74
CA GLY A 36 -4.10 4.38 -11.19
C GLY A 36 -2.88 3.54 -11.54
N LEU A 37 -2.43 2.67 -10.63
CA LEU A 37 -1.25 1.83 -10.79
C LEU A 37 -1.58 0.39 -11.26
N SER A 38 -2.85 0.09 -11.56
CA SER A 38 -3.25 -1.21 -12.11
C SER A 38 -2.42 -1.63 -13.31
N GLY A 39 -2.07 -2.93 -13.38
CA GLY A 39 -1.15 -3.47 -14.38
C GLY A 39 0.32 -3.05 -14.23
N SER A 40 0.70 -2.32 -13.17
CA SER A 40 2.11 -2.09 -12.85
C SER A 40 2.81 -3.40 -12.50
N SER A 41 4.09 -3.53 -12.85
CA SER A 41 4.88 -4.71 -12.48
C SER A 41 5.10 -4.80 -10.98
N ASP A 42 5.21 -6.03 -10.47
CA ASP A 42 5.55 -6.33 -9.08
C ASP A 42 6.81 -5.57 -8.64
N THR A 43 7.82 -5.50 -9.52
CA THR A 43 9.07 -4.77 -9.26
C THR A 43 8.85 -3.28 -9.04
N LYS A 44 7.88 -2.66 -9.73
CA LYS A 44 7.53 -1.25 -9.57
C LYS A 44 6.74 -1.04 -8.28
N LEU A 45 5.80 -1.93 -7.96
CA LEU A 45 5.03 -1.88 -6.71
C LEU A 45 5.93 -2.08 -5.49
N LEU A 46 6.87 -3.04 -5.54
CA LEU A 46 7.85 -3.26 -4.49
C LEU A 46 8.76 -2.05 -4.29
N LYS A 47 9.24 -1.42 -5.37
CA LYS A 47 9.98 -0.16 -5.28
C LYS A 47 9.16 0.94 -4.61
N LEU A 48 7.89 1.10 -4.98
CA LEU A 48 7.01 2.09 -4.33
C LEU A 48 6.85 1.81 -2.83
N ALA A 49 6.69 0.54 -2.46
CA ALA A 49 6.58 0.12 -1.07
C ALA A 49 7.86 0.39 -0.26
N THR A 50 9.05 0.33 -0.88
CA THR A 50 10.33 0.57 -0.21
C THR A 50 10.81 2.02 -0.29
N ASP A 51 10.59 2.72 -1.40
CA ASP A 51 11.09 4.08 -1.66
C ASP A 51 10.35 5.11 -0.79
N SER A 52 9.10 4.82 -0.41
CA SER A 52 8.35 5.63 0.56
C SER A 52 8.96 5.61 1.98
N PHE A 53 10.01 4.81 2.21
CA PHE A 53 10.81 4.74 3.45
C PHE A 53 12.23 5.33 3.31
N ALA A 54 12.65 5.80 2.13
CA ALA A 54 13.92 6.50 1.97
C ALA A 54 13.76 7.95 2.48
N GLN A 55 13.96 8.16 3.78
CA GLN A 55 14.20 9.49 4.33
C GLN A 55 15.48 10.07 3.67
N PRO A 56 15.48 11.33 3.20
CA PRO A 56 16.74 12.02 2.92
C PRO A 56 17.51 12.14 4.24
N THR A 57 18.76 11.70 4.23
CA THR A 57 19.75 11.89 5.30
C THR A 57 19.96 13.35 5.65
#